data_AF-A0A1F9BUR8-F1
#
_entry.id   AF-A0A1F9BUR8-F1
#
_cell.length_a   1.000
_cell.length_b   1.000
_cell.length_c   1.000
_cell.angle_alpha   90.00
_cell.angle_beta   90.00
_cell.angle_gamma   90.00
#
_symmetry.space_group_name_H-M   'P 1'
#
loop_
_entity.id
_entity.type
_entity.pdbx_description
1 polymer ?
#
loop_
_entity_poly.entity_id
_entity_poly.type
_entity_poly.pdbx_seq_one_letter_code
_entity_poly.pdbx_strand_id
1 'polypeptide(L)' 'MAEYQTDEKVAFNGKKVEVLGSTFEEGKPVSPMKWREKLRNREEMLAYLKTGERYWFSDEWFGSEKRKTKA' A
#
# COMPACT_ATOMS: atom_id res chain seq x y z
N MET A 1 -6.23 -7.48 -32.13
CA MET A 1 -5.07 -6.79 -31.52
C MET A 1 -5.59 -5.98 -30.36
N ALA A 2 -4.98 -6.07 -29.18
CA ALA A 2 -5.42 -5.28 -28.02
C ALA A 2 -5.22 -3.79 -28.32
N GLU A 3 -6.27 -2.99 -28.17
CA GLU A 3 -6.20 -1.53 -28.29
C GLU A 3 -5.57 -0.97 -27.02
N TYR A 4 -4.31 -0.57 -27.09
CA TYR A 4 -3.60 0.01 -25.97
C TYR A 4 -3.89 1.51 -25.90
N GLN A 5 -4.25 2.01 -24.71
CA GLN A 5 -4.28 3.45 -24.45
C GLN A 5 -2.86 4.00 -24.55
N THR A 6 -2.67 5.13 -25.24
CA THR A 6 -1.37 5.81 -25.38
C THR A 6 -1.48 7.27 -24.91
N ASP A 7 -0.45 7.73 -24.20
CA ASP A 7 -0.33 9.10 -23.69
C ASP A 7 0.80 9.85 -24.43
N GLU A 8 0.55 11.10 -24.85
CA GLU A 8 1.61 11.97 -25.36
C GLU A 8 2.47 12.50 -24.21
N LYS A 9 3.78 12.22 -24.24
CA LYS A 9 4.77 12.80 -23.33
C LYS A 9 5.91 13.45 -24.08
N VAL A 10 6.51 14.48 -23.49
CA VAL A 10 7.70 15.12 -24.03
C VAL A 10 8.92 14.32 -23.55
N ALA A 11 9.64 13.73 -24.50
CA ALA A 11 10.90 13.07 -24.22
C ALA A 11 11.96 14.10 -23.82
N PHE A 12 13.02 13.65 -23.15
CA PHE A 12 14.11 14.50 -22.66
C PHE A 12 14.76 15.37 -23.75
N ASN A 13 14.70 14.94 -25.01
CA ASN A 13 15.21 15.66 -26.17
C ASN A 13 14.21 16.69 -26.77
N GLY A 14 13.11 16.97 -26.08
CA GLY A 14 12.08 17.93 -26.51
C GLY A 14 11.11 17.41 -27.58
N LYS A 15 11.26 16.16 -28.06
CA LYS A 15 10.31 15.56 -29.01
C LYS A 15 9.10 14.99 -28.27
N LYS A 16 7.91 15.18 -28.85
CA LYS A 16 6.71 14.47 -28.41
C LYS A 16 6.80 13.00 -28.83
N VAL A 17 6.55 12.10 -27.89
CA VAL A 17 6.49 10.65 -28.11
C VAL A 17 5.21 10.09 -27.51
N GLU A 18 4.60 9.14 -28.21
CA GLU A 18 3.48 8.36 -27.69
C GLU A 18 4.02 7.25 -26.79
N VAL A 19 3.56 7.20 -25.55
CA VAL A 19 3.95 6.20 -24.56
C VAL A 19 2.72 5.36 -24.22
N LEU A 20 2.93 4.07 -23.95
CA LEU A 20 1.87 3.21 -23.42
C LEU A 20 1.30 3.83 -22.14
N GLY A 21 -0.02 4.05 -22.13
CA GLY A 21 -0.75 4.55 -20.97
C GLY A 21 -0.83 3.52 -19.85
N SER A 22 -1.54 3.85 -18.77
CA SER A 22 -1.73 2.95 -17.64
C SER A 22 -2.41 1.64 -18.09
N THR A 23 -1.71 0.51 -17.95
CA THR A 23 -2.23 -0.84 -18.21
C THR A 23 -2.84 -1.50 -16.97
N PHE A 24 -2.84 -0.79 -15.86
CA PHE A 24 -3.41 -1.25 -14.60
C PHE A 24 -4.80 -0.64 -14.40
N GLU A 25 -5.69 -1.42 -13.80
CA GLU A 25 -6.97 -0.89 -13.34
C GLU A 25 -6.72 0.05 -12.16
N GLU A 26 -7.47 1.15 -12.13
CA GLU A 26 -7.43 2.10 -11.01
C GLU A 26 -7.77 1.39 -9.70
N GLY A 27 -7.00 1.69 -8.65
CA GLY A 27 -7.23 1.11 -7.34
C GLY A 27 -8.63 1.44 -6.82
N LYS A 28 -9.27 0.48 -6.15
CA LYS A 28 -10.62 0.65 -5.56
C LYS A 28 -10.78 1.76 -4.51
N PRO A 29 -9.76 2.25 -3.75
CA PRO A 29 -10.05 3.28 -2.76
C PRO A 29 -10.17 4.66 -3.43
N VAL A 30 -11.41 5.09 -3.64
CA VAL A 30 -11.76 6.44 -4.13
C VAL A 30 -11.60 7.50 -3.04
N SER A 31 -11.53 7.10 -1.76
CA SER A 31 -11.36 7.99 -0.61
C SER A 31 -10.46 7.38 0.47
N PRO A 32 -9.76 8.22 1.25
CA PRO A 32 -8.96 7.75 2.37
C PRO A 32 -9.86 7.14 3.44
N MET A 33 -9.67 5.86 3.73
CA MET A 33 -10.43 5.15 4.75
C MET A 33 -9.75 5.31 6.12
N LYS A 34 -10.48 5.88 7.08
CA LYS A 34 -10.03 5.97 8.47
C LYS A 34 -10.20 4.62 9.15
N TRP A 35 -9.15 3.81 9.21
CA TRP A 35 -9.19 2.47 9.82
C TRP A 35 -9.72 2.46 11.27
N ARG A 36 -9.50 3.54 12.03
CA ARG A 36 -10.03 3.72 13.39
C ARG A 36 -11.55 3.66 13.44
N GLU A 37 -12.25 4.04 12.37
CA GLU A 37 -13.72 3.98 12.30
C GLU A 37 -14.24 2.54 12.15
N LYS A 38 -13.39 1.58 11.76
CA LYS A 38 -13.76 0.16 11.73
C LYS A 38 -13.69 -0.50 13.10
N LEU A 39 -13.02 0.13 14.07
CA LEU A 39 -12.83 -0.40 15.41
C LEU A 39 -13.73 0.39 16.35
N ARG A 40 -14.78 -0.27 16.83
CA ARG A 40 -15.92 0.35 17.50
C ARG A 40 -15.59 0.79 18.92
N ASN A 41 -14.61 0.14 19.55
CA ASN A 41 -14.26 0.35 20.94
C ASN A 41 -12.76 0.10 21.21
N ARG A 42 -12.32 0.47 22.41
CA ARG A 42 -10.92 0.34 22.85
C ARG A 42 -10.43 -1.11 22.86
N GLU A 43 -11.30 -2.08 23.15
CA GLU A 43 -10.94 -3.49 23.18
C GLU A 43 -10.58 -4.00 21.79
N GLU A 44 -11.38 -3.65 20.78
CA GLU A 44 -11.11 -3.98 19.37
C GLU A 44 -9.80 -3.33 18.89
N MET A 45 -9.52 -2.09 19.32
CA MET A 45 -8.24 -1.44 19.03
C MET A 45 -7.05 -2.18 19.65
N LEU A 46 -7.17 -2.59 20.91
CA LEU A 46 -6.12 -3.37 21.57
C LEU A 46 -5.96 -4.77 20.95
N ALA A 47 -7.05 -5.40 20.52
CA ALA A 47 -7.02 -6.70 19.85
C ALA A 47 -6.33 -6.61 18.48
N TYR A 48 -6.61 -5.56 17.70
CA TYR A 48 -5.94 -5.29 16.44
C TYR A 48 -4.45 -5.04 16.63
N LEU A 49 -4.04 -4.23 17.61
CA LEU A 49 -2.62 -3.98 17.88
C LEU A 49 -1.87 -5.26 18.30
N LYS A 50 -2.52 -6.15 19.08
CA LYS A 50 -1.90 -7.41 19.50
C LYS A 50 -1.75 -8.42 18.36
N THR A 51 -2.71 -8.46 17.42
CA THR A 51 -2.77 -9.51 16.38
C THR A 51 -2.31 -9.01 15.01
N GLY A 52 -2.79 -7.85 14.56
CA GLY A 52 -2.50 -7.26 13.25
C GLY A 52 -1.13 -6.58 13.20
N GLU A 53 -0.72 -5.92 14.28
CA GLU A 53 0.59 -5.28 14.40
C GLU A 53 1.60 -6.17 15.11
N ARG A 54 1.46 -7.51 14.96
CA ARG A 54 2.34 -8.49 15.59
C ARG A 54 3.80 -8.11 15.35
N TYR A 55 4.13 -7.69 14.11
CA TYR A 55 5.50 -7.31 13.68
C TYR A 55 6.17 -6.26 14.59
N TRP A 56 5.38 -5.42 15.25
CA TRP A 56 5.86 -4.39 16.16
C TRP A 56 5.84 -4.83 17.62
N PHE A 57 4.89 -5.68 18.02
CA PHE A 57 4.59 -5.92 19.44
C PHE A 57 4.79 -7.36 19.93
N SER A 58 5.05 -8.33 19.05
CA SER A 58 5.33 -9.70 19.47
C SER A 58 6.78 -9.86 19.90
N ASP A 59 7.00 -10.52 21.04
CA ASP A 59 8.32 -10.95 21.50
C ASP A 59 8.74 -12.30 20.89
N GLU A 60 7.79 -13.03 20.32
CA GLU A 60 8.01 -14.31 19.65
C GLU A 60 8.18 -14.08 18.14
N TRP A 61 9.44 -13.92 17.71
CA TRP A 61 9.85 -13.88 16.31
C TRP A 61 11.00 -14.84 16.06
N PHE A 62 11.01 -15.46 14.89
CA PHE A 62 12.04 -16.41 14.46
C PHE A 62 12.70 -15.91 13.18
N GLY A 63 14.02 -16.14 13.02
CA GLY A 63 14.74 -15.78 11.80
C GLY A 63 14.93 -14.27 11.58
N SER A 64 14.89 -13.84 10.31
CA SER A 64 15.13 -12.45 9.87
C SER A 64 14.06 -11.45 10.33
N GLU A 65 12.89 -11.94 10.75
CA GLU A 65 11.80 -11.11 11.29
C GLU A 65 12.04 -10.73 12.75
N LYS A 66 13.00 -11.37 13.43
CA LYS A 66 13.35 -11.02 14.81
C LYS A 66 14.15 -9.72 14.86
N ARG A 67 13.53 -8.69 15.42
CA ARG A 67 14.17 -7.38 15.62
C ARG A 67 15.35 -7.49 16.57
N LYS A 68 16.46 -6.82 16.20
CA LYS A 68 17.67 -6.73 17.03
C LYS A 68 17.57 -5.69 18.15
N THR A 69 16.65 -4.72 18.01
CA THR A 69 16.44 -3.62 18.97
C THR A 69 14.94 -3.44 19.20
N LYS A 70 14.52 -3.33 20.47
CA LYS A 70 13.11 -3.08 20.83
C LYS A 70 12.77 -1.59 20.63
N ALA A 71 11.52 -1.31 20.30
CA ALA A 71 10.99 0.04 20.11
C ALA A 71 10.59 0.69 21.45
#